data_AF-A0A242U5M0-F1
#
_entry.id   AF-A0A242U5M0-F1
#
_cell.length_a   1.000
_cell.length_b   1.000
_cell.length_c   1.000
_cell.angle_alpha   90.00
_cell.angle_beta   90.00
_cell.angle_gamma   90.00
#
_symmetry.space_group_name_H-M   'P 1'
#
loop_
_entity.id
_entity.type
_entity.pdbx_description
1 polymer ?
#
loop_
_entity_poly.entity_id
_entity_poly.type
_entity_poly.pdbx_seq_one_letter_code
_entity_poly.pdbx_strand_id
1 'polypeptide(L)'
;MQTNLSNQQQIIQSWFEPALHTLGALIKKCEENLERIKADTKNAAVKREEFKEALARQHRITYMHAEEIIKSLGRAGRIRFLGSTYIQLNKGGEA
;
A
#
# COMPACT_ATOMS: atom_id res chain seq x y z
N MET A 1 -16.45 9.63 -23.11
CA MET A 1 -14.99 9.60 -23.29
C MET A 1 -14.52 8.20 -22.94
N GLN A 2 -14.09 7.38 -23.90
CA GLN A 2 -13.65 6.01 -23.62
C GLN A 2 -12.15 6.05 -23.35
N THR A 3 -11.75 6.00 -22.08
CA THR A 3 -10.35 5.91 -21.67
C THR A 3 -9.81 4.53 -22.04
N ASN A 4 -9.13 4.42 -23.18
CA ASN A 4 -8.35 3.23 -23.52
C ASN A 4 -7.09 3.21 -22.63
N LEU A 5 -7.20 2.66 -21.42
CA LEU A 5 -6.04 2.37 -20.60
C LEU A 5 -5.24 1.24 -21.25
N SER A 6 -3.92 1.38 -21.30
CA SER A 6 -3.03 0.29 -21.70
C SER A 6 -3.27 -0.94 -20.80
N ASN A 7 -3.09 -2.15 -21.35
CA ASN A 7 -3.30 -3.40 -20.62
C ASN A 7 -2.52 -3.46 -19.29
N GLN A 8 -1.32 -2.88 -19.26
CA GLN A 8 -0.51 -2.73 -18.04
C GLN A 8 -1.18 -1.86 -16.96
N GLN A 9 -1.80 -0.74 -17.35
CA GLN A 9 -2.50 0.15 -16.42
C GLN A 9 -3.74 -0.52 -15.83
N GLN A 10 -4.48 -1.28 -16.64
CA GLN A 10 -5.63 -2.07 -16.17
C GLN A 10 -5.21 -3.15 -15.17
N ILE A 11 -4.13 -3.88 -15.47
CA ILE A 11 -3.58 -4.89 -14.54
C ILE A 11 -3.19 -4.23 -13.22
N ILE A 12 -2.44 -3.13 -13.27
CA ILE A 12 -2.00 -2.42 -12.05
C ILE A 12 -3.19 -1.92 -11.23
N GLN A 13 -4.21 -1.33 -11.87
CA GLN A 13 -5.42 -0.86 -11.17
C GLN A 13 -6.23 -2.00 -10.56
N SER A 14 -6.32 -3.15 -11.23
CA SER A 14 -6.96 -4.35 -10.68
C SER A 14 -6.31 -4.84 -9.38
N TRP A 15 -5.05 -4.45 -9.12
CA TRP A 15 -4.33 -4.79 -7.90
C TRP A 15 -4.52 -3.80 -6.75
N PHE A 16 -5.26 -2.70 -6.92
CA PHE A 16 -5.36 -1.67 -5.89
C PHE A 16 -6.05 -2.19 -4.62
N GLU A 17 -7.24 -2.75 -4.75
CA GLU A 17 -8.01 -3.29 -3.62
C GLU A 17 -7.28 -4.43 -2.89
N PRO A 18 -6.76 -5.48 -3.56
CA PRO A 18 -6.03 -6.55 -2.88
C PRO A 18 -4.74 -6.04 -2.22
N ALA A 19 -4.03 -5.08 -2.84
CA ALA A 19 -2.83 -4.51 -2.24
C ALA A 19 -3.16 -3.64 -1.01
N LEU A 20 -4.23 -2.84 -1.06
CA LEU A 20 -4.69 -2.05 0.07
C LEU A 20 -5.19 -2.93 1.22
N HIS A 21 -5.85 -4.05 0.91
CA HIS A 21 -6.24 -5.03 1.93
C HIS A 21 -5.02 -5.62 2.66
N THR A 22 -3.99 -6.04 1.91
CA THR A 22 -2.72 -6.51 2.50
C THR A 22 -2.05 -5.41 3.34
N LEU A 23 -1.97 -4.18 2.83
CA LEU A 23 -1.39 -3.06 3.57
C LEU A 23 -2.17 -2.76 4.86
N GLY A 24 -3.51 -2.81 4.82
CA GLY A 24 -4.37 -2.62 5.98
C GLY A 24 -4.09 -3.63 7.08
N ALA A 25 -3.87 -4.90 6.73
CA ALA A 25 -3.51 -5.93 7.71
C ALA A 25 -2.14 -5.66 8.37
N LEU A 26 -1.16 -5.15 7.61
CA LEU A 26 0.15 -4.76 8.15
C LEU A 26 0.06 -3.51 9.03
N ILE A 27 -0.71 -2.50 8.60
CA ILE A 27 -0.94 -1.27 9.36
C ILE A 27 -1.64 -1.59 10.68
N LYS A 28 -2.65 -2.48 10.69
CA LYS A 28 -3.34 -2.89 11.91
C LYS A 28 -2.38 -3.48 12.95
N LYS A 29 -1.44 -4.34 12.53
CA LYS A 29 -0.40 -4.87 13.42
C LYS A 29 0.51 -3.77 13.96
N CYS A 30 0.81 -2.76 13.15
CA CYS A 30 1.59 -1.60 13.57
C CYS A 30 0.81 -0.73 14.57
N GLU A 31 -0.49 -0.50 14.34
CA GLU A 31 -1.41 0.18 15.26
C GLU A 31 -1.44 -0.57 16.60
N GLU A 32 -1.67 -1.89 16.60
CA GLU A 32 -1.67 -2.73 17.82
C GLU A 32 -0.34 -2.63 18.58
N ASN A 33 0.80 -2.59 17.87
CA ASN A 33 2.10 -2.42 18.51
C ASN A 33 2.27 -1.02 19.13
N LEU A 34 1.81 0.03 18.44
CA LEU A 34 1.84 1.40 18.96
C LEU A 34 0.96 1.56 20.21
N GLU A 35 -0.22 0.94 20.23
CA GLU A 35 -1.11 0.90 21.40
C GLU A 35 -0.41 0.27 22.61
N ARG A 36 0.30 -0.85 22.40
CA ARG A 36 1.03 -1.55 23.46
C ARG A 36 2.11 -0.69 24.10
N ILE A 37 2.77 0.18 23.32
CA ILE A 37 3.80 1.10 23.82
C ILE A 37 3.25 2.50 24.15
N LYS A 38 1.91 2.67 24.14
CA LYS A 38 1.21 3.95 24.40
C LYS A 38 1.64 5.09 23.47
N ALA A 39 1.94 4.77 22.21
CA ALA A 39 2.22 5.72 21.16
C ALA A 39 0.97 6.02 20.32
N ASP A 40 1.00 7.13 19.56
CA ASP A 40 -0.12 7.52 18.71
C ASP A 40 -0.26 6.59 17.48
N THR A 41 -1.38 5.89 17.39
CA THR A 41 -1.68 4.91 16.33
C THR A 41 -1.85 5.53 14.96
N LYS A 42 -2.11 6.85 14.86
CA LYS A 42 -2.22 7.54 13.57
C LYS A 42 -0.86 7.63 12.86
N ASN A 43 0.23 7.43 13.61
CA ASN A 43 1.58 7.32 13.08
C ASN A 43 1.95 5.90 12.59
N ALA A 44 0.99 4.95 12.60
CA ALA A 44 1.24 3.61 12.09
C ALA A 44 1.72 3.65 10.64
N ALA A 45 2.88 3.06 10.41
CA ALA A 45 3.55 3.02 9.13
C ALA A 45 4.26 1.69 8.95
N VAL A 46 4.17 1.14 7.75
CA VAL A 46 4.77 -0.13 7.38
C VAL A 46 6.00 0.13 6.53
N LYS A 47 7.06 -0.68 6.69
CA LYS A 47 8.22 -0.60 5.80
C LYS A 47 7.80 -0.95 4.38
N ARG A 48 8.20 -0.14 3.41
CA ARG A 48 7.94 -0.38 1.99
C ARG A 48 8.39 -1.77 1.55
N GLU A 49 9.53 -2.23 2.05
CA GLU A 49 10.04 -3.57 1.75
C GLU A 49 9.17 -4.69 2.32
N GLU A 50 8.64 -4.52 3.54
CA GLU A 50 7.73 -5.49 4.15
C GLU A 50 6.42 -5.59 3.37
N PHE A 51 5.88 -4.45 2.94
CA PHE A 51 4.69 -4.45 2.08
C PHE A 51 4.96 -5.11 0.72
N LYS A 52 6.09 -4.79 0.10
CA LYS A 52 6.54 -5.41 -1.15
C LYS A 52 6.71 -6.93 -1.02
N GLU A 53 7.31 -7.40 0.08
CA GLU A 53 7.46 -8.82 0.39
C GLU A 53 6.10 -9.50 0.63
N ALA A 54 5.17 -8.85 1.34
CA ALA A 54 3.83 -9.37 1.56
C ALA A 54 3.07 -9.56 0.24
N LEU A 55 3.16 -8.59 -0.69
CA LEU A 55 2.59 -8.72 -2.03
C LEU A 55 3.20 -9.90 -2.80
N ALA A 56 4.52 -10.08 -2.72
CA ALA A 56 5.19 -11.18 -3.38
C ALA A 56 4.79 -12.55 -2.82
N ARG A 57 4.69 -12.68 -1.50
CA ARG A 57 4.38 -13.95 -0.83
C ARG A 57 2.89 -14.31 -0.90
N GLN A 58 2.00 -13.35 -0.67
CA GLN A 58 0.55 -13.61 -0.58
C GLN A 58 -0.10 -13.69 -1.96
N HIS A 59 0.35 -12.87 -2.91
CA HIS A 59 -0.32 -12.68 -4.19
C HIS A 59 0.52 -13.17 -5.38
N ARG A 60 1.70 -13.75 -5.14
CA ARG A 60 2.65 -14.21 -6.17
C ARG A 60 3.03 -13.13 -7.18
N ILE A 61 3.10 -11.88 -6.72
CA ILE A 61 3.48 -10.72 -7.53
C ILE A 61 5.01 -10.60 -7.55
N THR A 62 5.61 -10.30 -8.71
CA THR A 62 7.06 -10.06 -8.77
C THR A 62 7.43 -8.77 -8.02
N TYR A 63 8.65 -8.69 -7.48
CA TYR A 63 9.13 -7.48 -6.78
C TYR A 63 9.00 -6.20 -7.62
N MET A 64 9.28 -6.30 -8.92
CA MET A 64 9.13 -5.19 -9.87
C MET A 64 7.68 -4.75 -10.00
N HIS A 65 6.74 -5.70 -10.12
CA HIS A 65 5.33 -5.38 -10.27
C HIS A 65 4.71 -4.87 -8.96
N ALA A 66 5.15 -5.41 -7.82
CA ALA A 66 4.80 -4.89 -6.50
C ALA A 66 5.27 -3.43 -6.33
N GLU A 67 6.47 -3.10 -6.81
CA GLU A 67 6.96 -1.72 -6.80
C GLU A 67 6.10 -0.79 -7.65
N GLU A 68 5.68 -1.21 -8.85
CA GLU A 68 4.79 -0.40 -9.70
C GLU A 68 3.39 -0.23 -9.10
N ILE A 69 2.84 -1.24 -8.44
CA ILE A 69 1.59 -1.14 -7.68
C ILE A 69 1.73 -0.10 -6.57
N ILE A 70 2.81 -0.17 -5.77
CA ILE A 70 3.07 0.78 -4.67
C ILE A 70 3.18 2.21 -5.20
N LYS A 71 3.96 2.44 -6.25
CA LYS A 71 4.07 3.79 -6.87
C LYS A 71 2.71 4.27 -7.36
N SER A 72 1.91 3.40 -7.98
CA SER A 72 0.60 3.74 -8.52
C SER A 72 -0.41 4.06 -7.43
N LEU A 73 -0.41 3.32 -6.31
CA LEU A 73 -1.20 3.63 -5.13
C LEU A 73 -0.85 5.01 -4.55
N GLY A 74 0.44 5.36 -4.54
CA GLY A 74 0.91 6.67 -4.12
C GLY A 74 0.45 7.80 -5.04
N ARG A 75 0.55 7.61 -6.36
CA ARG A 75 0.04 8.57 -7.36
C ARG A 75 -1.48 8.74 -7.26
N ALA A 76 -2.21 7.67 -6.93
CA ALA A 76 -3.65 7.68 -6.71
C ALA A 76 -4.06 8.24 -5.33
N GLY A 77 -3.11 8.70 -4.51
CA GLY A 77 -3.38 9.27 -3.19
C GLY A 77 -3.91 8.26 -2.17
N ARG A 78 -3.82 6.96 -2.41
CA ARG A 78 -4.31 5.91 -1.49
C ARG A 78 -3.35 5.62 -0.34
N ILE A 79 -2.07 5.92 -0.56
CA ILE A 79 -1.00 5.77 0.43
C ILE A 79 -0.13 7.02 0.45
N ARG A 80 0.54 7.26 1.58
CA ARG A 80 1.54 8.32 1.73
C ARG A 80 2.91 7.70 2.00
N PHE A 81 3.93 8.20 1.33
CA PHE A 81 5.33 7.86 1.62
C PHE A 81 5.86 8.72 2.76
N LEU A 82 6.44 8.08 3.77
CA LEU A 82 7.21 8.71 4.82
C LEU A 82 8.70 8.47 4.52
N GLY A 83 9.28 9.41 3.78
CA GLY A 83 10.60 9.25 3.19
C GLY A 83 10.65 8.07 2.21
N SER A 84 11.82 7.46 2.06
CA SER A 84 12.04 6.34 1.13
C SER A 84 11.65 4.96 1.69
N THR A 85 11.50 4.87 3.02
CA THR A 85 11.49 3.59 3.75
C THR A 85 10.10 3.17 4.21
N TYR A 86 9.23 4.12 4.54
CA TYR A 86 7.96 3.84 5.21
C TYR A 86 6.77 4.30 4.39
N ILE A 87 5.64 3.60 4.55
CA ILE A 87 4.38 3.87 3.88
C ILE A 87 3.26 3.86 4.92
N GLN A 88 2.36 4.82 4.82
CA GLN A 88 1.11 4.88 5.58
C GLN A 88 -0.09 4.76 4.64
N LEU A 89 -1.19 4.23 5.16
CA LEU A 89 -2.49 4.37 4.51
C LEU A 89 -2.92 5.83 4.57
N ASN A 90 -3.37 6.37 3.44
CA ASN A 90 -3.98 7.68 3.44
C ASN A 90 -5.45 7.52 3.86
N LYS A 91 -5.76 7.82 5.14
CA LYS A 91 -7.14 7.77 5.66
C LYS A 91 -8.06 8.85 5.05
N GLY A 92 -7.50 9.81 4.29
CA GLY A 92 -8.24 10.89 3.61
C GLY A 92 -8.60 10.63 2.15
N GLY A 93 -8.70 9.36 1.74
CA GLY A 93 -9.13 8.96 0.39
C GLY A 93 -10.66 8.93 0.22
N GLU A 94 -11.37 9.96 0.71
CA GLU A 94 -12.73 10.24 0.31
C GLU A 94 -12.65 11.11 -0.94
N ALA A 95 -13.00 10.53 -2.09
CA ALA A 95 -13.31 11.27 -3.31
C ALA A 95 -14.82 11.59 -3.31
#